data_AF-A0A2S3Z6B5-F1
#
_entry.id   AF-A0A2S3Z6B5-F1
#
_cell.length_a   1.000
_cell.length_b   1.000
_cell.length_c   1.000
_cell.angle_alpha   90.00
_cell.angle_beta   90.00
_cell.angle_gamma   90.00
#
_symmetry.space_group_name_H-M   'P 1'
#
loop_
_entity.id
_entity.type
_entity.pdbx_description
1 polymer ?
#
loop_
_entity_poly.entity_id
_entity_poly.type
_entity_poly.pdbx_seq_one_letter_code
_entity_poly.pdbx_strand_id
1 'polypeptide(L)'
;SGSGAAPATLGPATLRPATLAPPSPPTGFADLADRIPTEDDGGQVRIERYGDAAHPSWLVFIGGTVEWSPTDSSEPWDMASNVAAVADQEAGSYRAVLQAMQAAGVQPGDPVVPVAHSQGGLIANQLVSRGDVNAVGLVTFGAPETDLPLPEGVPAIAVEHDDDLVPALGSTSDEDQRLYVRRELFAGREVPADEVMPAHQLVGYRETARLVDGSPEPRLVAFRAQLDGIVGESPGQQSVWRAERVD
;
A
#
# COMPACT_ATOMS: atom_id res chain seq x y z
N SER A 1 20.56 10.43 24.86
CA SER A 1 20.90 11.50 23.90
C SER A 1 20.32 11.11 22.56
N GLY A 2 19.25 11.78 22.13
CA GLY A 2 18.49 11.42 20.93
C GLY A 2 19.28 11.68 19.66
N SER A 3 19.46 10.63 18.85
CA SER A 3 19.85 10.75 17.45
C SER A 3 18.63 11.26 16.69
N GLY A 4 18.57 12.57 16.44
CA GLY A 4 17.61 13.13 15.50
C GLY A 4 17.99 12.66 14.11
N ALA A 5 17.16 11.80 13.51
CA ALA A 5 17.33 11.39 12.13
C ALA A 5 17.41 12.63 11.22
N ALA A 6 18.43 12.68 10.35
CA ALA A 6 18.58 13.72 9.34
C ALA A 6 17.33 13.77 8.44
N PRO A 7 16.91 14.96 7.96
CA PRO A 7 15.75 15.09 7.10
C PRO A 7 16.00 14.42 5.75
N ALA A 8 15.12 13.50 5.34
CA ALA A 8 15.09 13.00 3.96
C ALA A 8 14.64 14.12 3.01
N THR A 9 15.29 14.25 1.86
CA THR A 9 14.85 15.12 0.76
C THR A 9 14.45 14.25 -0.41
N LEU A 10 13.30 14.54 -0.99
CA LEU A 10 12.86 13.90 -2.21
C LEU A 10 13.54 14.51 -3.43
N GLY A 11 14.10 13.64 -4.26
CA GLY A 11 14.19 13.86 -5.70
C GLY A 11 13.10 13.06 -6.40
N PRO A 12 12.69 13.41 -7.62
CA PRO A 12 11.97 12.44 -8.46
C PRO A 12 12.80 11.15 -8.55
N ALA A 13 12.14 9.99 -8.65
CA ALA A 13 12.82 8.79 -9.08
C ALA A 13 13.63 9.09 -10.35
N THR A 14 14.68 8.31 -10.63
CA THR A 14 15.50 8.47 -11.86
C THR A 14 14.66 8.46 -13.15
N LEU A 15 13.42 7.98 -13.08
CA LEU A 15 12.36 8.20 -14.06
C LEU A 15 11.54 9.46 -13.71
N ARG A 16 11.64 10.50 -14.54
CA ARG A 16 10.80 11.70 -14.41
C ARG A 16 9.31 11.30 -14.47
N PRO A 17 8.42 11.95 -13.70
CA PRO A 17 6.96 11.77 -13.80
C PRO A 17 6.37 11.85 -15.22
N ALA A 18 7.09 12.44 -16.18
CA ALA A 18 6.62 12.76 -17.52
C ALA A 18 6.77 11.64 -18.59
N THR A 19 7.19 10.41 -18.25
CA THR A 19 7.43 9.34 -19.27
C THR A 19 6.59 8.08 -19.12
N LEU A 20 5.71 7.97 -18.11
CA LEU A 20 4.86 6.79 -17.94
C LEU A 20 3.63 6.87 -18.86
N ALA A 21 3.27 5.74 -19.46
CA ALA A 21 2.05 5.64 -20.26
C ALA A 21 0.81 5.93 -19.37
N PRO A 22 -0.24 6.60 -19.88
CA PRO A 22 -1.48 6.77 -19.13
C PRO A 22 -2.03 5.42 -18.63
N PRO A 23 -2.31 5.25 -17.32
CA PRO A 23 -2.94 4.03 -16.82
C PRO A 23 -4.40 3.98 -17.27
N SER A 24 -4.89 2.77 -17.59
CA SER A 24 -6.34 2.55 -17.67
C SER A 24 -6.93 2.53 -16.26
N PRO A 25 -8.19 2.96 -16.06
CA PRO A 25 -8.87 2.82 -14.77
C PRO A 25 -8.79 1.38 -14.23
N PRO A 26 -8.49 1.17 -12.93
CA PRO A 26 -8.52 -0.17 -12.34
C PRO A 26 -9.96 -0.66 -12.25
N THR A 27 -10.16 -1.94 -12.52
CA THR A 27 -11.46 -2.61 -12.54
C THR A 27 -11.71 -3.47 -11.30
N GLY A 28 -10.72 -3.61 -10.43
CA GLY A 28 -10.79 -4.48 -9.27
C GLY A 28 -9.52 -4.53 -8.44
N PHE A 29 -9.51 -5.41 -7.45
CA PHE A 29 -8.42 -5.62 -6.51
C PHE A 29 -7.16 -6.11 -7.22
N ALA A 30 -7.26 -6.93 -8.27
CA ALA A 30 -6.11 -7.38 -9.03
C ALA A 30 -5.35 -6.20 -9.64
N ASP A 31 -6.06 -5.28 -10.29
CA ASP A 31 -5.46 -4.06 -10.84
C ASP A 31 -4.84 -3.19 -9.74
N LEU A 32 -5.49 -3.10 -8.57
CA LEU A 32 -4.95 -2.35 -7.44
C LEU A 32 -3.65 -2.96 -6.92
N ALA A 33 -3.59 -4.28 -6.73
CA ALA A 33 -2.40 -5.00 -6.27
C ALA A 33 -1.26 -4.99 -7.31
N ASP A 34 -1.59 -5.10 -8.59
CA ASP A 34 -0.62 -5.06 -9.69
C ASP A 34 0.04 -3.68 -9.84
N ARG A 35 -0.61 -2.60 -9.37
CA ARG A 35 -0.10 -1.22 -9.42
C ARG A 35 0.73 -0.80 -8.21
N ILE A 36 0.72 -1.58 -7.12
CA ILE A 36 1.62 -1.32 -5.99
C ILE A 36 3.05 -1.44 -6.51
N PRO A 37 3.86 -0.36 -6.39
CA PRO A 37 5.18 -0.32 -6.99
C PRO A 37 6.17 -1.21 -6.22
N THR A 38 7.07 -1.85 -6.95
CA THR A 38 8.26 -2.55 -6.42
C THR A 38 9.53 -1.75 -6.71
N GLU A 39 10.70 -2.24 -6.27
CA GLU A 39 11.96 -1.54 -6.52
C GLU A 39 12.25 -1.37 -8.03
N ASP A 40 11.88 -2.39 -8.81
CA ASP A 40 11.94 -2.42 -10.28
C ASP A 40 11.16 -1.28 -10.96
N ASP A 41 10.09 -0.78 -10.34
CA ASP A 41 9.30 0.35 -10.85
C ASP A 41 10.02 1.71 -10.67
N GLY A 42 11.15 1.72 -9.97
CA GLY A 42 11.98 2.90 -9.79
C GLY A 42 11.61 3.76 -8.58
N GLY A 43 10.61 3.41 -7.78
CA GLY A 43 10.22 4.16 -6.58
C GLY A 43 9.23 3.43 -5.69
N GLN A 44 9.02 3.94 -4.47
CA GLN A 44 8.17 3.31 -3.45
C GLN A 44 6.72 3.84 -3.47
N VAL A 45 6.47 4.94 -4.18
CA VAL A 45 5.14 5.57 -4.22
C VAL A 45 4.73 5.80 -5.67
N ARG A 46 3.59 5.24 -6.08
CA ARG A 46 2.94 5.54 -7.36
C ARG A 46 1.67 6.33 -7.09
N ILE A 47 1.48 7.42 -7.81
CA ILE A 47 0.29 8.25 -7.70
C ILE A 47 -0.39 8.29 -9.06
N GLU A 48 -1.65 7.89 -9.09
CA GLU A 48 -2.51 7.99 -10.26
C GLU A 48 -3.59 9.03 -10.04
N ARG A 49 -3.85 9.82 -11.09
CA ARG A 49 -4.89 10.83 -11.14
C ARG A 49 -5.92 10.46 -12.19
N TYR A 50 -7.19 10.48 -11.81
CA TYR A 50 -8.34 10.29 -12.69
C TYR A 50 -9.25 11.53 -12.67
N GLY A 51 -10.24 11.54 -13.55
CA GLY A 51 -11.16 12.67 -13.71
C GLY A 51 -10.56 13.90 -14.41
N ASP A 52 -11.27 15.02 -14.32
CA ASP A 52 -10.88 16.29 -14.96
C ASP A 52 -10.21 17.26 -13.96
N ALA A 53 -9.81 18.44 -14.44
CA ALA A 53 -9.16 19.46 -13.62
C ALA A 53 -10.04 20.02 -12.49
N ALA A 54 -11.37 19.97 -12.63
CA ALA A 54 -12.31 20.48 -11.64
C ALA A 54 -12.72 19.41 -10.62
N HIS A 55 -12.71 18.14 -11.01
CA HIS A 55 -13.11 17.00 -10.19
C HIS A 55 -12.07 15.87 -10.29
N PRO A 56 -10.83 16.08 -9.79
CA PRO A 56 -9.83 15.03 -9.78
C PRO A 56 -10.15 13.98 -8.70
N SER A 57 -9.69 12.76 -8.92
CA SER A 57 -9.64 11.70 -7.92
C SER A 57 -8.29 10.99 -8.00
N TRP A 58 -7.87 10.39 -6.88
CA TRP A 58 -6.51 9.90 -6.76
C TRP A 58 -6.43 8.49 -6.18
N LEU A 59 -5.55 7.68 -6.76
CA LEU A 59 -5.10 6.43 -6.16
C LEU A 59 -3.63 6.63 -5.74
N VAL A 60 -3.34 6.34 -4.48
CA VAL A 60 -1.99 6.47 -3.91
C VAL A 60 -1.50 5.09 -3.53
N PHE A 61 -0.62 4.55 -4.36
CA PHE A 61 -0.04 3.22 -4.17
C PHE A 61 1.27 3.32 -3.41
N ILE A 62 1.38 2.59 -2.30
CA ILE A 62 2.55 2.63 -1.41
C ILE A 62 3.13 1.22 -1.29
N GLY A 63 4.32 1.03 -1.84
CA GLY A 63 5.04 -0.23 -1.74
C GLY A 63 5.60 -0.51 -0.33
N GLY A 64 6.04 -1.74 -0.13
CA GLY A 64 6.89 -2.10 1.01
C GLY A 64 8.31 -1.54 0.85
N THR A 65 9.07 -1.49 1.95
CA THR A 65 10.40 -0.87 1.99
C THR A 65 11.57 -1.76 1.60
N VAL A 66 11.39 -3.06 1.37
CA VAL A 66 12.53 -3.98 1.18
C VAL A 66 12.16 -5.15 0.28
N GLU A 67 12.91 -5.35 -0.80
CA GLU A 67 13.17 -6.69 -1.33
C GLU A 67 14.06 -7.44 -0.32
N TRP A 68 13.43 -8.27 0.51
CA TRP A 68 14.14 -9.09 1.49
C TRP A 68 15.12 -10.02 0.77
N SER A 69 16.42 -9.81 0.93
CA SER A 69 17.43 -10.62 0.24
C SER A 69 17.56 -11.99 0.91
N PRO A 70 17.80 -13.09 0.15
CA PRO A 70 18.16 -14.40 0.71
C PRO A 70 19.37 -14.36 1.66
N THR A 71 20.23 -13.34 1.53
CA THR A 71 21.38 -13.12 2.43
C THR A 71 21.02 -12.51 3.78
N ASP A 72 19.80 -11.99 3.94
CA ASP A 72 19.32 -11.36 5.18
C ASP A 72 18.74 -12.38 6.18
N SER A 73 18.89 -13.69 5.92
CA SER A 73 18.41 -14.73 6.82
C SER A 73 19.54 -15.38 7.63
N SER A 74 19.28 -15.57 8.92
CA SER A 74 19.62 -16.85 9.53
C SER A 74 18.60 -17.39 10.53
N GLU A 75 17.71 -16.58 11.14
CA GLU A 75 16.75 -17.12 12.11
C GLU A 75 15.40 -16.37 12.10
N PRO A 76 14.27 -17.03 12.39
CA PRO A 76 12.94 -16.40 12.48
C PRO A 76 12.87 -15.20 13.44
N TRP A 77 13.70 -15.20 14.49
CA TRP A 77 13.77 -14.09 15.46
C TRP A 77 14.40 -12.82 14.87
N ASP A 78 15.40 -12.97 14.00
CA ASP A 78 16.03 -11.83 13.34
C ASP A 78 15.07 -11.22 12.31
N MET A 79 14.32 -12.06 11.60
CA MET A 79 13.30 -11.60 10.65
C MET A 79 12.17 -10.83 11.33
N ALA A 80 11.62 -11.35 12.42
CA ALA A 80 10.59 -10.64 13.20
C ALA A 80 11.11 -9.27 13.70
N SER A 81 12.36 -9.25 14.18
CA SER A 81 13.02 -8.02 14.64
C SER A 81 13.25 -7.02 13.50
N ASN A 82 13.63 -7.49 12.31
CA ASN A 82 13.80 -6.66 11.12
C ASN A 82 12.46 -6.10 10.64
N VAL A 83 11.38 -6.89 10.64
CA VAL A 83 10.05 -6.40 10.27
C VAL A 83 9.55 -5.34 11.25
N ALA A 84 9.74 -5.57 12.56
CA ALA A 84 9.40 -4.57 13.58
C ALA A 84 10.23 -3.29 13.42
N ALA A 85 11.55 -3.41 13.16
CA ALA A 85 12.42 -2.27 12.93
C ALA A 85 12.05 -1.49 11.66
N VAL A 86 11.58 -2.19 10.62
CA VAL A 86 11.03 -1.58 9.41
C VAL A 86 9.75 -0.82 9.77
N ALA A 87 8.78 -1.41 10.47
CA ALA A 87 7.58 -0.70 10.93
C ALA A 87 7.94 0.59 11.71
N ASP A 88 9.01 0.58 12.51
CA ASP A 88 9.47 1.75 13.27
C ASP A 88 10.08 2.90 12.42
N GLN A 89 10.43 2.67 11.13
CA GLN A 89 10.96 3.71 10.23
C GLN A 89 9.88 4.64 9.62
N GLU A 90 8.64 4.51 10.06
CA GLU A 90 7.45 5.19 9.56
C GLU A 90 7.60 6.69 9.30
N ALA A 91 8.23 7.45 10.21
CA ALA A 91 8.19 8.92 10.14
C ALA A 91 8.86 9.51 8.89
N GLY A 92 9.90 8.85 8.36
CA GLY A 92 10.58 9.27 7.13
C GLY A 92 9.76 8.94 5.88
N SER A 93 9.33 7.68 5.77
CA SER A 93 8.53 7.17 4.65
C SER A 93 7.17 7.86 4.54
N TYR A 94 6.50 8.13 5.67
CA TYR A 94 5.25 8.87 5.70
C TYR A 94 5.40 10.31 5.18
N ARG A 95 6.46 11.02 5.60
CA ARG A 95 6.74 12.38 5.07
C ARG A 95 7.03 12.33 3.57
N ALA A 96 7.75 11.33 3.09
CA ALA A 96 8.01 11.15 1.67
C ALA A 96 6.71 10.95 0.88
N VAL A 97 5.76 10.17 1.39
CA VAL A 97 4.46 9.97 0.75
C VAL A 97 3.67 11.29 0.71
N LEU A 98 3.57 12.02 1.81
CA LEU A 98 2.91 13.34 1.83
C LEU A 98 3.52 14.31 0.81
N GLN A 99 4.84 14.38 0.74
CA GLN A 99 5.52 15.26 -0.21
C GLN A 99 5.33 14.79 -1.67
N ALA A 100 5.31 13.48 -1.94
CA ALA A 100 4.99 12.93 -3.26
C ALA A 100 3.56 13.30 -3.69
N MET A 101 2.59 13.18 -2.78
CA MET A 101 1.20 13.61 -3.01
C MET A 101 1.10 15.10 -3.31
N GLN A 102 1.78 15.94 -2.51
CA GLN A 102 1.84 17.37 -2.74
C GLN A 102 2.47 17.71 -4.11
N ALA A 103 3.57 17.04 -4.47
CA ALA A 103 4.27 17.26 -5.73
C ALA A 103 3.48 16.76 -6.95
N ALA A 104 2.69 15.70 -6.80
CA ALA A 104 1.74 15.23 -7.81
C ALA A 104 0.53 16.18 -7.97
N GLY A 105 0.28 17.04 -6.98
CA GLY A 105 -0.77 18.06 -7.02
C GLY A 105 -2.06 17.67 -6.28
N VAL A 106 -2.04 16.61 -5.47
CA VAL A 106 -3.19 16.21 -4.64
C VAL A 106 -3.57 17.35 -3.70
N GLN A 107 -4.83 17.76 -3.72
CA GLN A 107 -5.37 18.76 -2.78
C GLN A 107 -6.09 18.07 -1.61
N PRO A 108 -6.15 18.71 -0.41
CA PRO A 108 -6.76 18.09 0.78
C PRO A 108 -8.23 17.65 0.61
N GLY A 109 -8.98 18.29 -0.28
CA GLY A 109 -10.39 17.96 -0.54
C GLY A 109 -10.60 16.88 -1.61
N ASP A 110 -9.57 16.51 -2.36
CA ASP A 110 -9.71 15.56 -3.46
C ASP A 110 -9.96 14.14 -2.92
N PRO A 111 -10.88 13.36 -3.51
CA PRO A 111 -11.07 11.96 -3.13
C PRO A 111 -9.79 11.14 -3.34
N VAL A 112 -9.33 10.45 -2.28
CA VAL A 112 -8.14 9.60 -2.31
C VAL A 112 -8.48 8.18 -1.89
N VAL A 113 -7.96 7.17 -2.60
CA VAL A 113 -7.91 5.78 -2.15
C VAL A 113 -6.45 5.37 -2.00
N PRO A 114 -5.93 5.28 -0.77
CA PRO A 114 -4.64 4.67 -0.51
C PRO A 114 -4.70 3.16 -0.70
N VAL A 115 -3.70 2.62 -1.38
CA VAL A 115 -3.54 1.19 -1.65
C VAL A 115 -2.11 0.81 -1.30
N ALA A 116 -1.90 -0.20 -0.46
CA ALA A 116 -0.55 -0.44 0.03
C ALA A 116 -0.22 -1.89 0.37
N HIS A 117 1.07 -2.19 0.38
CA HIS A 117 1.61 -3.48 0.80
C HIS A 117 2.59 -3.33 1.96
N SER A 118 2.60 -4.31 2.86
CA SER A 118 3.58 -4.39 3.96
C SER A 118 3.62 -3.09 4.78
N GLN A 119 4.81 -2.53 5.04
CA GLN A 119 5.00 -1.25 5.75
C GLN A 119 4.17 -0.10 5.14
N GLY A 120 3.98 -0.09 3.82
CA GLY A 120 3.15 0.91 3.15
C GLY A 120 1.74 0.99 3.71
N GLY A 121 1.20 -0.12 4.23
CA GLY A 121 -0.12 -0.16 4.85
C GLY A 121 -0.21 0.62 6.15
N LEU A 122 0.83 0.63 6.98
CA LEU A 122 0.89 1.48 8.18
C LEU A 122 0.89 2.96 7.81
N ILE A 123 1.64 3.31 6.76
CA ILE A 123 1.69 4.68 6.22
C ILE A 123 0.32 5.09 5.65
N ALA A 124 -0.28 4.24 4.82
CA ALA A 124 -1.60 4.45 4.26
C ALA A 124 -2.65 4.64 5.36
N ASN A 125 -2.61 3.80 6.39
CA ASN A 125 -3.50 3.92 7.53
C ASN A 125 -3.29 5.21 8.31
N GLN A 126 -2.02 5.63 8.50
CA GLN A 126 -1.68 6.88 9.17
C GLN A 126 -2.21 8.10 8.41
N LEU A 127 -2.14 8.12 7.07
CA LEU A 127 -2.73 9.19 6.24
C LEU A 127 -4.24 9.34 6.47
N VAL A 128 -4.95 8.21 6.49
CA VAL A 128 -6.40 8.17 6.66
C VAL A 128 -6.80 8.55 8.09
N SER A 129 -6.13 7.95 9.08
CA SER A 129 -6.39 8.16 10.51
C SER A 129 -6.18 9.61 10.94
N ARG A 130 -5.14 10.28 10.40
CA ARG A 130 -4.86 11.69 10.67
C ARG A 130 -5.73 12.67 9.90
N GLY A 131 -6.46 12.20 8.89
CA GLY A 131 -7.26 13.07 8.01
C GLY A 131 -6.39 13.96 7.12
N ASP A 132 -5.17 13.54 6.77
CA ASP A 132 -4.29 14.29 5.87
C ASP A 132 -4.83 14.31 4.43
N VAL A 133 -5.73 13.39 4.12
CA VAL A 133 -6.36 13.20 2.82
C VAL A 133 -7.87 13.02 3.01
N ASN A 134 -8.66 13.44 2.02
CA ASN A 134 -10.07 13.05 1.93
C ASN A 134 -10.18 11.60 1.46
N ALA A 135 -9.94 10.67 2.39
CA ALA A 135 -9.97 9.23 2.14
C ALA A 135 -11.39 8.76 1.84
N VAL A 136 -11.58 8.19 0.65
CA VAL A 136 -12.85 7.55 0.26
C VAL A 136 -12.76 6.03 0.25
N GLY A 137 -11.58 5.47 0.56
CA GLY A 137 -11.40 4.04 0.80
C GLY A 137 -9.95 3.74 1.19
N LEU A 138 -9.68 2.53 1.67
CA LEU A 138 -8.34 2.05 2.00
C LEU A 138 -8.24 0.55 1.64
N VAL A 139 -7.17 0.17 0.93
CA VAL A 139 -6.90 -1.25 0.65
C VAL A 139 -5.47 -1.59 1.04
N THR A 140 -5.29 -2.61 1.87
CA THR A 140 -3.97 -3.10 2.27
C THR A 140 -3.78 -4.56 1.91
N PHE A 141 -2.54 -4.94 1.61
CA PHE A 141 -2.12 -6.31 1.33
C PHE A 141 -0.97 -6.66 2.26
N GLY A 142 -1.17 -7.59 3.18
CA GLY A 142 -0.15 -8.05 4.13
C GLY A 142 0.44 -6.94 5.00
N ALA A 143 -0.31 -5.88 5.26
CA ALA A 143 0.17 -4.83 6.14
C ALA A 143 0.19 -5.34 7.60
N PRO A 144 1.17 -4.93 8.42
CA PRO A 144 1.06 -5.08 9.87
C PRO A 144 -0.26 -4.46 10.35
N GLU A 145 -0.95 -5.13 11.27
CA GLU A 145 -2.14 -4.58 11.88
C GLU A 145 -1.81 -3.29 12.68
N THR A 146 -2.81 -2.43 12.88
CA THR A 146 -2.63 -1.20 13.65
C THR A 146 -3.90 -0.78 14.36
N ASP A 147 -3.72 -0.29 15.58
CA ASP A 147 -4.75 0.32 16.44
C ASP A 147 -5.09 1.77 16.06
N LEU A 148 -4.42 2.33 15.05
CA LEU A 148 -4.76 3.65 14.51
C LEU A 148 -6.19 3.63 13.93
N PRO A 149 -7.11 4.45 14.48
CA PRO A 149 -8.52 4.40 14.13
C PRO A 149 -8.75 4.95 12.71
N LEU A 150 -9.76 4.42 12.05
CA LEU A 150 -10.24 4.91 10.76
C LEU A 150 -11.52 5.76 10.94
N PRO A 151 -11.72 6.80 10.13
CA PRO A 151 -12.97 7.55 10.15
C PRO A 151 -14.17 6.65 9.84
N GLU A 152 -15.28 6.84 10.56
CA GLU A 152 -16.50 6.08 10.33
C GLU A 152 -16.97 6.21 8.87
N GLY A 153 -17.40 5.08 8.30
CA GLY A 153 -17.96 5.04 6.94
C GLY A 153 -16.93 5.03 5.81
N VAL A 154 -15.63 5.14 6.09
CA VAL A 154 -14.57 4.90 5.09
C VAL A 154 -14.42 3.40 4.87
N PRO A 155 -14.71 2.86 3.67
CA PRO A 155 -14.51 1.44 3.40
C PRO A 155 -13.02 1.08 3.47
N ALA A 156 -12.67 0.15 4.36
CA ALA A 156 -11.30 -0.33 4.49
C ALA A 156 -11.25 -1.85 4.38
N ILE A 157 -10.33 -2.35 3.54
CA ILE A 157 -10.19 -3.77 3.22
C ILE A 157 -8.74 -4.18 3.45
N ALA A 158 -8.54 -5.19 4.30
CA ALA A 158 -7.24 -5.78 4.56
C ALA A 158 -7.22 -7.19 3.97
N VAL A 159 -6.33 -7.43 3.00
CA VAL A 159 -6.09 -8.75 2.43
C VAL A 159 -4.87 -9.34 3.12
N GLU A 160 -5.01 -10.53 3.69
CA GLU A 160 -3.98 -11.18 4.50
C GLU A 160 -3.84 -12.65 4.14
N HIS A 161 -2.63 -13.19 4.32
CA HIS A 161 -2.39 -14.61 4.32
C HIS A 161 -2.18 -15.13 5.73
N ASP A 162 -2.80 -16.26 6.06
CA ASP A 162 -2.60 -16.90 7.37
C ASP A 162 -1.15 -17.43 7.53
N ASP A 163 -0.46 -17.65 6.39
CA ASP A 163 0.96 -18.04 6.31
C ASP A 163 1.92 -16.84 6.43
N ASP A 164 1.41 -15.61 6.39
CA ASP A 164 2.19 -14.38 6.50
C ASP A 164 2.20 -13.88 7.95
N LEU A 165 3.39 -13.81 8.55
CA LEU A 165 3.54 -13.38 9.94
C LEU A 165 3.42 -11.86 10.11
N VAL A 166 3.57 -11.07 9.04
CA VAL A 166 3.68 -9.61 9.13
C VAL A 166 2.42 -8.94 9.69
N PRO A 167 1.19 -9.29 9.27
CA PRO A 167 -0.03 -8.77 9.89
C PRO A 167 -0.03 -8.87 11.43
N ALA A 168 0.37 -10.04 11.95
CA ALA A 168 0.35 -10.34 13.38
C ALA A 168 1.44 -9.62 14.23
N LEU A 169 2.40 -8.93 13.59
CA LEU A 169 3.40 -8.12 14.30
C LEU A 169 2.87 -6.74 14.71
N GLY A 170 1.72 -6.37 14.18
CA GLY A 170 1.03 -5.12 14.44
C GLY A 170 0.30 -5.07 15.78
N SER A 171 -0.25 -3.89 16.10
CA SER A 171 -1.19 -3.72 17.21
C SER A 171 -2.62 -3.98 16.73
N THR A 172 -3.42 -4.66 17.55
CA THR A 172 -4.84 -4.93 17.25
C THR A 172 -5.74 -3.99 18.05
N SER A 173 -6.90 -3.62 17.51
CA SER A 173 -7.94 -2.86 18.22
C SER A 173 -9.27 -3.63 18.23
N ASP A 174 -9.99 -3.59 19.35
CA ASP A 174 -11.33 -4.16 19.46
C ASP A 174 -12.38 -3.37 18.63
N GLU A 175 -12.04 -2.16 18.20
CA GLU A 175 -12.91 -1.26 17.42
C GLU A 175 -12.56 -1.23 15.93
N ASP A 176 -11.78 -2.19 15.43
CA ASP A 176 -11.42 -2.25 14.01
C ASP A 176 -12.64 -2.53 13.11
N GLN A 177 -12.89 -1.63 12.16
CA GLN A 177 -14.00 -1.69 11.22
C GLN A 177 -13.60 -2.25 9.84
N ARG A 178 -12.34 -2.65 9.65
CA ARG A 178 -11.85 -3.21 8.39
C ARG A 178 -12.56 -4.51 8.02
N LEU A 179 -12.79 -4.70 6.73
CA LEU A 179 -13.12 -6.00 6.17
C LEU A 179 -11.82 -6.78 5.93
N TYR A 180 -11.62 -7.83 6.72
CA TYR A 180 -10.52 -8.75 6.52
C TYR A 180 -10.87 -9.85 5.50
N VAL A 181 -10.03 -10.00 4.50
CA VAL A 181 -10.06 -11.07 3.51
C VAL A 181 -8.84 -11.95 3.73
N ARG A 182 -9.06 -13.13 4.31
CA ARG A 182 -7.99 -14.05 4.70
C ARG A 182 -8.02 -15.33 3.87
N ARG A 183 -6.84 -15.87 3.58
CA ARG A 183 -6.67 -17.23 3.06
C ARG A 183 -5.35 -17.83 3.54
N GLU A 184 -5.29 -19.14 3.63
CA GLU A 184 -4.03 -19.87 3.60
C GLU A 184 -3.50 -19.82 2.15
N LEU A 185 -2.35 -19.17 1.93
CA LEU A 185 -1.77 -19.03 0.60
C LEU A 185 -1.34 -20.40 0.07
N PHE A 186 -0.66 -21.20 0.89
CA PHE A 186 -0.10 -22.46 0.43
C PHE A 186 -1.13 -23.60 0.49
N ALA A 187 -2.02 -23.64 1.49
CA ALA A 187 -3.10 -24.63 1.60
C ALA A 187 -2.60 -26.08 1.43
N GLY A 188 -1.50 -26.41 2.12
CA GLY A 188 -0.83 -27.72 2.01
C GLY A 188 0.07 -27.92 0.78
N ARG A 189 0.28 -26.89 -0.06
CA ARG A 189 1.32 -26.90 -1.10
C ARG A 189 2.70 -26.72 -0.48
N GLU A 190 3.74 -27.11 -1.23
CA GLU A 190 5.12 -26.89 -0.84
C GLU A 190 5.41 -25.39 -0.77
N VAL A 191 5.98 -24.96 0.36
CA VAL A 191 6.45 -23.59 0.58
C VAL A 191 7.80 -23.45 -0.13
N PRO A 192 8.00 -22.46 -1.02
CA PRO A 192 9.28 -22.23 -1.66
C PRO A 192 10.38 -22.01 -0.62
N ALA A 193 11.36 -22.91 -0.58
CA ALA A 193 12.42 -22.91 0.45
C ALA A 193 13.56 -21.92 0.14
N ASP A 194 13.65 -21.47 -1.10
CA ASP A 194 14.65 -20.51 -1.61
C ASP A 194 14.17 -19.05 -1.58
N GLU A 195 12.90 -18.83 -1.23
CA GLU A 195 12.32 -17.51 -1.12
C GLU A 195 12.29 -17.03 0.33
N VAL A 196 12.57 -15.75 0.55
CA VAL A 196 12.41 -15.11 1.87
C VAL A 196 10.96 -14.68 2.04
N MET A 197 10.35 -15.10 3.15
CA MET A 197 8.97 -14.75 3.51
C MET A 197 7.99 -14.90 2.33
N PRO A 198 7.89 -16.08 1.69
CA PRO A 198 7.16 -16.23 0.43
C PRO A 198 5.66 -15.91 0.56
N ALA A 199 5.07 -16.13 1.74
CA ALA A 199 3.70 -15.73 2.04
C ALA A 199 3.47 -14.21 2.06
N HIS A 200 4.51 -13.44 2.37
CA HIS A 200 4.46 -11.99 2.49
C HIS A 200 4.71 -11.27 1.15
N GLN A 201 5.27 -11.97 0.16
CA GLN A 201 5.62 -11.35 -1.11
C GLN A 201 4.37 -10.87 -1.87
N LEU A 202 4.48 -9.69 -2.49
CA LEU A 202 3.39 -9.05 -3.22
C LEU A 202 2.86 -9.94 -4.36
N VAL A 203 3.69 -10.81 -4.95
CA VAL A 203 3.26 -11.76 -5.98
C VAL A 203 2.12 -12.66 -5.50
N GLY A 204 2.21 -13.22 -4.28
CA GLY A 204 1.16 -14.03 -3.69
C GLY A 204 -0.11 -13.22 -3.43
N TYR A 205 0.03 -11.97 -3.00
CA TYR A 205 -1.10 -11.05 -2.79
C TYR A 205 -1.80 -10.65 -4.09
N ARG A 206 -1.06 -10.47 -5.19
CA ARG A 206 -1.63 -10.25 -6.53
C ARG A 206 -2.46 -11.44 -6.99
N GLU A 207 -2.04 -12.67 -6.69
CA GLU A 207 -2.87 -13.86 -6.94
C GLU A 207 -4.15 -13.85 -6.11
N THR A 208 -4.06 -13.47 -4.83
CA THR A 208 -5.23 -13.36 -3.94
C THR A 208 -6.21 -12.35 -4.46
N ALA A 209 -5.73 -11.18 -4.86
CA ALA A 209 -6.52 -10.07 -5.36
C ALA A 209 -7.39 -10.49 -6.57
N ARG A 210 -6.88 -11.33 -7.46
CA ARG A 210 -7.66 -11.93 -8.57
C ARG A 210 -8.82 -12.81 -8.09
N LEU A 211 -8.65 -13.51 -6.97
CA LEU A 211 -9.75 -14.26 -6.35
C LEU A 211 -10.76 -13.32 -5.68
N VAL A 212 -10.29 -12.24 -5.06
CA VAL A 212 -11.16 -11.22 -4.43
C VAL A 212 -12.09 -10.59 -5.47
N ASP A 213 -11.62 -10.37 -6.70
CA ASP A 213 -12.45 -9.88 -7.81
C ASP A 213 -13.62 -10.79 -8.16
N GLY A 214 -13.45 -12.12 -8.01
CA GLY A 214 -14.52 -13.10 -8.20
C GLY A 214 -15.47 -13.26 -6.99
N SER A 215 -15.18 -12.63 -5.85
CA SER A 215 -15.97 -12.81 -4.63
C SER A 215 -17.36 -12.16 -4.74
N PRO A 216 -18.44 -12.87 -4.35
CA PRO A 216 -19.79 -12.33 -4.29
C PRO A 216 -20.08 -11.58 -2.99
N GLU A 217 -19.08 -11.40 -2.10
CA GLU A 217 -19.27 -10.67 -0.84
C GLU A 217 -19.77 -9.22 -1.15
N PRO A 218 -20.94 -8.80 -0.62
CA PRO A 218 -21.56 -7.52 -0.97
C PRO A 218 -20.70 -6.26 -0.76
N ARG A 219 -19.90 -6.19 0.31
CA ARG A 219 -18.96 -5.10 0.62
C ARG A 219 -17.81 -5.05 -0.38
N LEU A 220 -17.28 -6.19 -0.84
CA LEU A 220 -16.27 -6.22 -1.89
C LEU A 220 -16.84 -5.79 -3.25
N VAL A 221 -18.05 -6.23 -3.57
CA VAL A 221 -18.79 -5.77 -4.76
C VAL A 221 -19.07 -4.27 -4.69
N ALA A 222 -19.53 -3.76 -3.54
CA ALA A 222 -19.80 -2.35 -3.32
C ALA A 222 -18.52 -1.50 -3.43
N PHE A 223 -17.40 -1.98 -2.90
CA PHE A 223 -16.12 -1.30 -3.02
C PHE A 223 -15.69 -1.18 -4.49
N ARG A 224 -15.80 -2.25 -5.30
CA ARG A 224 -15.49 -2.18 -6.74
C ARG A 224 -16.39 -1.20 -7.48
N ALA A 225 -17.70 -1.21 -7.21
CA ALA A 225 -18.62 -0.25 -7.81
C ALA A 225 -18.32 1.21 -7.41
N GLN A 226 -17.87 1.42 -6.17
CA GLN A 226 -17.40 2.73 -5.72
C GLN A 226 -16.10 3.13 -6.41
N LEU A 227 -15.15 2.20 -6.54
CA LEU A 227 -13.90 2.41 -7.27
C LEU A 227 -14.19 2.86 -8.69
N ASP A 228 -15.08 2.17 -9.43
CA ASP A 228 -15.49 2.55 -10.80
C ASP A 228 -15.98 4.01 -10.86
N GLY A 229 -16.77 4.44 -9.88
CA GLY A 229 -17.25 5.82 -9.77
C GLY A 229 -16.15 6.84 -9.45
N ILE A 230 -15.08 6.42 -8.75
CA ILE A 230 -13.92 7.25 -8.42
C ILE A 230 -13.03 7.42 -9.65
N VAL A 231 -12.73 6.35 -10.37
CA VAL A 231 -11.71 6.35 -11.44
C VAL A 231 -12.29 6.64 -12.84
N GLY A 232 -13.59 6.42 -13.04
CA GLY A 232 -14.28 6.61 -14.30
C GLY A 232 -13.76 5.69 -15.43
N GLU A 233 -14.05 6.05 -16.67
CA GLU A 233 -13.72 5.22 -17.85
C GLU A 233 -12.50 5.72 -18.65
N SER A 234 -12.07 6.96 -18.42
CA SER A 234 -10.98 7.58 -19.18
C SER A 234 -9.61 7.21 -18.61
N PRO A 235 -8.58 7.03 -19.45
CA PRO A 235 -7.21 6.85 -18.97
C PRO A 235 -6.78 7.99 -18.03
N GLY A 236 -6.10 7.61 -16.96
CA GLY A 236 -5.59 8.54 -15.96
C GLY A 236 -4.24 9.15 -16.34
N GLN A 237 -3.61 9.78 -15.37
CA GLN A 237 -2.20 10.18 -15.40
C GLN A 237 -1.48 9.50 -14.25
N GLN A 238 -0.19 9.22 -14.38
CA GLN A 238 0.57 8.58 -13.30
C GLN A 238 1.96 9.16 -13.12
N SER A 239 2.48 9.01 -11.91
CA SER A 239 3.84 9.36 -11.51
C SER A 239 4.36 8.34 -10.49
N VAL A 240 5.68 8.12 -10.47
CA VAL A 240 6.36 7.26 -9.50
C VAL A 240 7.44 8.08 -8.80
N TRP A 241 7.54 7.93 -7.48
CA TRP A 241 8.38 8.73 -6.59
C TRP A 241 9.27 7.82 -5.75
N ARG A 242 10.52 8.23 -5.57
CA ARG A 242 11.52 7.54 -4.75
C ARG A 242 11.95 8.45 -3.61
N ALA A 243 11.94 7.92 -2.40
CA ALA A 243 12.58 8.58 -1.27
C ALA A 243 14.07 8.25 -1.24
N GLU A 244 14.92 9.27 -1.18
CA GLU A 244 16.37 9.10 -0.95
C GLU A 244 16.71 9.62 0.45
N ARG A 245 17.53 8.88 1.19
CA ARG A 245 18.12 9.42 2.43
C ARG A 245 19.12 10.50 2.05
N VAL A 246 19.10 11.61 2.78
CA VAL A 246 20.15 12.62 2.70
C VAL A 246 21.21 12.22 3.70
N ASP A 247 22.44 12.07 3.21
CA ASP A 247 23.63 11.87 4.02
C ASP A 247 24.00 13.13 4.83
#